data_AF-D8LFB1-F1
#
_entry.id   AF-D8LFB1-F1
#
_cell.length_a   1.000
_cell.length_b   1.000
_cell.length_c   1.000
_cell.angle_alpha   90.00
_cell.angle_beta   90.00
_cell.angle_gamma   90.00
#
_symmetry.space_group_name_H-M   'P 1'
#
loop_
_entity.id
_entity.type
_entity.pdbx_description
1 polymer ?
#
loop_
_entity_poly.entity_id
_entity_poly.type
_entity_poly.pdbx_seq_one_letter_code
_entity_poly.pdbx_strand_id
1 'polypeptide(L)'
;MSSSVPKKARIATPSNGGYGVTVASSAANDGKQEKLSLLRAAMQARGVSAYLVETQDAHQSEYVADHDKRREWLTGFTGSAGTALVTHTKALMWTDGRYFLQASQQLSADWMLMRLGEKDVPTLEQWLEQEAATVRDARVSAAAATTTAAAEEKEKEEDPAVPGSEATAVSVAVAPAAADGAGGEKGGVGVGGFRVGVDPWLLSAGTARTLTSKLAASGGCLVPISGYETQR
;
A
#
# COMPACT_ATOMS: atom_id res chain seq x y z
N MET A 1 -37.19 38.74 -16.55
CA MET A 1 -37.37 37.50 -15.77
C MET A 1 -35.99 36.97 -15.44
N SER A 2 -35.49 37.28 -14.25
CA SER A 2 -34.11 37.06 -13.83
C SER A 2 -34.02 35.75 -13.05
N SER A 3 -33.43 34.70 -13.63
CA SER A 3 -33.29 33.39 -12.98
C SER A 3 -32.02 33.34 -12.13
N SER A 4 -32.23 33.22 -10.82
CA SER A 4 -31.25 33.04 -9.76
C SER A 4 -30.49 31.71 -9.91
N VAL A 5 -29.15 31.77 -9.95
CA VAL A 5 -28.25 30.60 -9.92
C VAL A 5 -27.84 30.34 -8.46
N PRO A 6 -27.97 29.12 -7.91
CA PRO A 6 -27.60 28.86 -6.52
C PRO A 6 -26.08 28.89 -6.31
N LYS A 7 -25.66 29.56 -5.23
CA LYS A 7 -24.28 29.74 -4.78
C LYS A 7 -23.63 28.38 -4.48
N LYS A 8 -22.55 28.04 -5.20
CA LYS A 8 -21.68 26.90 -4.87
C LYS A 8 -21.09 27.08 -3.46
N ALA A 9 -21.29 26.06 -2.63
CA ALA A 9 -20.69 25.95 -1.31
C ALA A 9 -19.16 25.97 -1.41
N ARG A 10 -18.52 26.83 -0.61
CA ARG A 10 -17.07 26.82 -0.38
C ARG A 10 -16.76 25.59 0.47
N ILE A 11 -16.08 24.60 -0.12
CA ILE A 11 -15.48 23.50 0.64
C ILE A 11 -14.10 23.97 1.08
N ALA A 12 -13.89 23.96 2.40
CA ALA A 12 -12.63 24.25 3.04
C ALA A 12 -11.57 23.20 2.64
N THR A 13 -10.42 23.67 2.19
CA THR A 13 -9.20 22.87 2.00
C THR A 13 -8.61 22.45 3.34
N PRO A 14 -8.19 21.18 3.51
CA PRO A 14 -7.05 20.87 4.34
C PRO A 14 -5.78 20.80 3.48
N SER A 15 -4.76 21.51 3.93
CA SER A 15 -3.39 21.49 3.41
C SER A 15 -2.69 20.18 3.75
N ASN A 16 -2.22 19.44 2.73
CA ASN A 16 -0.84 18.94 2.67
C ASN A 16 -0.54 18.34 1.29
N GLY A 17 0.52 18.82 0.63
CA GLY A 17 1.20 18.16 -0.51
C GLY A 17 0.42 18.08 -1.82
N GLY A 18 0.56 19.11 -2.66
CA GLY A 18 -0.09 19.21 -3.97
C GLY A 18 0.42 18.21 -5.00
N TYR A 19 -0.39 17.20 -5.28
CA TYR A 19 -0.55 16.63 -6.61
C TYR A 19 -1.98 16.93 -7.05
N GLY A 20 -2.20 17.38 -8.29
CA GLY A 20 -3.52 17.76 -8.78
C GLY A 20 -4.48 16.57 -8.88
N VAL A 21 -5.11 16.19 -7.76
CA VAL A 21 -6.05 15.07 -7.70
C VAL A 21 -7.45 15.58 -8.03
N THR A 22 -7.99 15.14 -9.16
CA THR A 22 -9.41 15.34 -9.49
C THR A 22 -10.18 14.17 -8.87
N VAL A 23 -10.86 14.39 -7.75
CA VAL A 23 -11.75 13.38 -7.16
C VAL A 23 -13.06 13.33 -7.95
N ALA A 24 -13.27 12.26 -8.72
CA ALA A 24 -14.54 12.02 -9.42
C ALA A 24 -15.59 11.49 -8.43
N SER A 25 -16.83 12.01 -8.49
CA SER A 25 -17.93 11.58 -7.59
C SER A 25 -18.82 10.50 -8.22
N SER A 26 -19.27 9.57 -7.35
CA SER A 26 -20.62 8.95 -7.30
C SER A 26 -20.85 7.56 -7.92
N ALA A 27 -21.12 6.60 -7.01
CA ALA A 27 -22.23 5.63 -6.98
C ALA A 27 -22.31 4.43 -7.96
N ALA A 28 -21.26 4.06 -8.70
CA ALA A 28 -21.28 2.87 -9.57
C ALA A 28 -20.17 1.82 -9.30
N ASN A 29 -19.57 1.82 -8.11
CA ASN A 29 -18.27 1.16 -7.87
C ASN A 29 -18.28 -0.07 -6.95
N ASP A 30 -19.44 -0.61 -6.57
CA ASP A 30 -19.52 -1.66 -5.52
C ASP A 30 -18.59 -2.86 -5.81
N GLY A 31 -18.58 -3.36 -7.06
CA GLY A 31 -17.72 -4.50 -7.44
C GLY A 31 -16.22 -4.18 -7.60
N LYS A 32 -15.83 -2.93 -7.90
CA LYS A 32 -14.40 -2.54 -7.97
C LYS A 32 -13.83 -2.31 -6.57
N GLN A 33 -14.63 -1.70 -5.69
CA GLN A 33 -14.27 -1.48 -4.29
C GLN A 33 -14.19 -2.78 -3.50
N GLU A 34 -15.09 -3.73 -3.79
CA GLU A 34 -15.04 -5.08 -3.22
C GLU A 34 -13.72 -5.78 -3.57
N LYS A 35 -13.31 -5.77 -4.85
CA LYS A 35 -12.03 -6.36 -5.30
C LYS A 35 -10.83 -5.76 -4.58
N LEU A 36 -10.78 -4.43 -4.44
CA LEU A 36 -9.72 -3.75 -3.69
C LEU A 36 -9.72 -4.15 -2.21
N SER A 37 -10.90 -4.32 -1.61
CA SER A 37 -11.03 -4.71 -0.21
C SER A 37 -10.56 -6.15 0.02
N LEU A 38 -10.95 -7.08 -0.86
CA LEU A 38 -10.48 -8.46 -0.85
C LEU A 38 -8.96 -8.55 -1.03
N LEU A 39 -8.41 -7.77 -1.97
CA LEU A 39 -6.96 -7.71 -2.18
C LEU A 39 -6.23 -7.20 -0.93
N ARG A 40 -6.72 -6.14 -0.29
CA ARG A 40 -6.12 -5.60 0.95
C ARG A 40 -6.17 -6.59 2.11
N ALA A 41 -7.26 -7.36 2.23
CA ALA A 41 -7.36 -8.43 3.21
C ALA A 41 -6.31 -9.53 2.95
N ALA A 42 -6.16 -9.96 1.69
CA ALA A 42 -5.14 -10.94 1.30
C ALA A 42 -3.70 -10.42 1.54
N MET A 43 -3.46 -9.13 1.26
CA MET A 43 -2.18 -8.48 1.55
C MET A 43 -1.86 -8.48 3.05
N GLN A 44 -2.86 -8.19 3.88
CA GLN A 44 -2.71 -8.19 5.34
C GLN A 44 -2.41 -9.59 5.86
N ALA A 45 -3.10 -10.63 5.36
CA ALA A 45 -2.84 -12.02 5.73
C ALA A 45 -1.42 -12.47 5.37
N ARG A 46 -0.85 -11.97 4.25
CA ARG A 46 0.52 -12.29 3.81
C ARG A 46 1.59 -11.34 4.39
N GLY A 47 1.21 -10.36 5.19
CA GLY A 47 2.13 -9.39 5.78
C GLY A 47 2.88 -8.52 4.75
N VAL A 48 2.24 -8.20 3.62
CA VAL A 48 2.80 -7.31 2.59
C VAL A 48 2.15 -5.93 2.67
N SER A 49 2.95 -4.88 2.57
CA SER A 49 2.53 -3.47 2.71
C SER A 49 1.99 -2.89 1.40
N ALA A 50 2.52 -3.35 0.27
CA ALA A 50 2.09 -2.96 -1.07
C ALA A 50 2.07 -4.18 -2.01
N TYR A 51 1.26 -4.14 -3.06
CA TYR A 51 1.20 -5.16 -4.10
C TYR A 51 1.29 -4.52 -5.49
N LEU A 52 2.24 -4.99 -6.30
CA LEU A 52 2.49 -4.51 -7.66
C LEU A 52 1.80 -5.41 -8.69
N VAL A 53 1.04 -4.80 -9.61
CA VAL A 53 0.36 -5.48 -10.71
C VAL A 53 0.74 -4.83 -12.03
N GLU A 54 1.54 -5.54 -12.81
CA GLU A 54 1.90 -5.12 -14.17
C GLU A 54 0.90 -5.64 -15.21
N THR A 55 1.03 -5.17 -16.44
CA THR A 55 0.21 -5.64 -17.55
C THR A 55 0.68 -6.98 -18.09
N GLN A 56 1.96 -7.33 -17.88
CA GLN A 56 2.63 -8.47 -18.51
C GLN A 56 2.03 -9.82 -18.08
N ASP A 57 2.13 -10.80 -18.97
CA ASP A 57 1.96 -12.22 -18.65
C ASP A 57 3.32 -12.88 -18.34
N ALA A 58 3.31 -14.18 -18.03
CA ALA A 58 4.54 -14.92 -17.71
C ALA A 58 5.53 -15.03 -18.87
N HIS A 59 5.11 -14.71 -20.09
CA HIS A 59 5.91 -14.80 -21.32
C HIS A 59 6.32 -13.44 -21.88
N GLN A 60 5.93 -12.34 -21.23
CA GLN A 60 6.11 -10.97 -21.73
C GLN A 60 5.53 -10.80 -23.14
N SER A 61 4.36 -11.40 -23.38
CA SER A 61 3.67 -11.32 -24.66
C SER A 61 3.27 -9.88 -25.00
N GLU A 62 3.31 -9.54 -26.28
CA GLU A 62 2.85 -8.22 -26.76
C GLU A 62 1.35 -8.02 -26.48
N TYR A 63 0.56 -9.10 -26.62
CA TYR A 63 -0.87 -9.12 -26.34
C TYR A 63 -1.15 -10.16 -25.27
N VAL A 64 -1.73 -9.70 -24.16
CA VAL A 64 -2.03 -10.53 -23.00
C VAL A 64 -3.43 -11.12 -23.14
N ALA A 65 -3.55 -12.42 -22.92
CA ALA A 65 -4.82 -13.12 -22.98
C ALA A 65 -5.78 -12.62 -21.87
N ASP A 66 -7.10 -12.70 -22.10
CA ASP A 66 -8.10 -12.13 -21.18
C ASP A 66 -7.98 -12.65 -19.74
N HIS A 67 -7.55 -13.91 -19.57
CA HIS A 67 -7.33 -14.52 -18.25
C HIS A 67 -6.15 -13.91 -17.49
N ASP A 68 -5.16 -13.35 -18.18
CA ASP A 68 -3.96 -12.75 -17.60
C ASP A 68 -4.08 -11.21 -17.43
N LYS A 69 -5.20 -10.60 -17.82
CA LYS A 69 -5.46 -9.17 -17.66
C LYS A 69 -5.80 -8.77 -16.20
N ARG A 70 -4.95 -9.17 -15.26
CA ARG A 70 -5.11 -8.95 -13.80
C ARG A 70 -5.29 -7.48 -13.46
N ARG A 71 -4.50 -6.61 -14.10
CA ARG A 71 -4.57 -5.16 -13.94
C ARG A 71 -5.93 -4.60 -14.40
N GLU A 72 -6.44 -5.05 -15.53
CA GLU A 72 -7.76 -4.65 -16.03
C GLU A 72 -8.87 -5.16 -15.12
N TRP A 73 -8.79 -6.42 -14.68
CA TRP A 73 -9.76 -6.99 -13.74
C TRP A 73 -9.83 -6.20 -12.42
N LEU A 74 -8.69 -5.74 -11.92
CA LEU A 74 -8.58 -5.01 -10.65
C LEU A 74 -9.00 -3.53 -10.78
N THR A 75 -8.59 -2.87 -11.85
CA THR A 75 -8.70 -1.40 -11.99
C THR A 75 -9.83 -0.96 -12.92
N GLY A 76 -10.24 -1.85 -13.83
CA GLY A 76 -11.12 -1.54 -14.96
C GLY A 76 -10.42 -0.83 -16.12
N PHE A 77 -9.11 -0.59 -16.04
CA PHE A 77 -8.35 0.10 -17.08
C PHE A 77 -7.87 -0.87 -18.17
N THR A 78 -8.30 -0.59 -19.41
CA THR A 78 -8.16 -1.43 -20.61
C THR A 78 -6.98 -1.03 -21.51
N GLY A 79 -6.19 -0.01 -21.16
CA GLY A 79 -5.08 0.45 -22.01
C GLY A 79 -3.92 -0.55 -22.05
N SER A 80 -3.17 -0.64 -23.15
CA SER A 80 -2.14 -1.69 -23.27
C SER A 80 -0.92 -1.51 -22.35
N ALA A 81 -0.71 -0.32 -21.79
CA ALA A 81 0.44 -0.03 -20.93
C ALA A 81 0.02 0.63 -19.62
N GLY A 82 0.51 0.09 -18.51
CA GLY A 82 0.32 0.65 -17.20
C GLY A 82 0.74 -0.28 -16.08
N THR A 83 0.96 0.31 -14.91
CA THR A 83 1.41 -0.38 -13.70
C THR A 83 0.53 0.05 -12.54
N ALA A 84 -0.15 -0.90 -11.92
CA ALA A 84 -0.98 -0.66 -10.75
C ALA A 84 -0.22 -1.03 -9.47
N LEU A 85 -0.32 -0.19 -8.45
CA LEU A 85 0.21 -0.45 -7.11
C LEU A 85 -0.91 -0.25 -6.09
N VAL A 86 -1.14 -1.26 -5.26
CA VAL A 86 -2.12 -1.18 -4.18
C VAL A 86 -1.38 -1.22 -2.86
N THR A 87 -1.66 -0.26 -1.98
CA THR A 87 -1.28 -0.31 -0.57
C THR A 87 -2.52 -0.49 0.30
N HIS A 88 -2.31 -0.65 1.61
CA HIS A 88 -3.43 -0.70 2.56
C HIS A 88 -4.34 0.53 2.51
N THR A 89 -3.82 1.68 2.07
CA THR A 89 -4.53 2.97 2.12
C THR A 89 -4.74 3.61 0.75
N LYS A 90 -3.84 3.38 -0.21
CA LYS A 90 -3.84 4.04 -1.53
C LYS A 90 -3.91 2.99 -2.64
N ALA A 91 -4.47 3.36 -3.79
CA ALA A 91 -4.36 2.60 -5.02
C ALA A 91 -3.88 3.55 -6.12
N LEU A 92 -2.76 3.22 -6.78
CA LEU A 92 -2.08 4.08 -7.73
C LEU A 92 -1.99 3.36 -9.09
N MET A 93 -2.18 4.11 -10.17
CA MET A 93 -2.04 3.60 -11.54
C MET A 93 -1.10 4.51 -12.32
N TRP A 94 0.07 4.00 -12.68
CA TRP A 94 0.95 4.65 -13.65
C TRP A 94 0.55 4.26 -15.07
N THR A 95 0.51 5.25 -15.96
CA THR A 95 0.36 5.02 -17.40
C THR A 95 1.06 6.13 -18.18
N ASP A 96 1.21 5.97 -19.49
CA ASP A 96 1.82 6.94 -20.37
C ASP A 96 0.80 7.91 -21.00
N GLY A 97 1.30 8.97 -21.64
CA GLY A 97 0.49 10.06 -22.19
C GLY A 97 -0.60 9.65 -23.19
N ARG A 98 -0.47 8.49 -23.84
CA ARG A 98 -1.49 7.99 -24.78
C ARG A 98 -2.79 7.63 -24.07
N TYR A 99 -2.71 7.29 -22.78
CA TYR A 99 -3.82 6.73 -22.02
C TYR A 99 -4.35 7.63 -20.91
N PHE A 100 -3.85 8.86 -20.74
CA PHE A 100 -4.27 9.75 -19.65
C PHE A 100 -5.79 10.01 -19.64
N LEU A 101 -6.37 10.30 -20.81
CA LEU A 101 -7.80 10.55 -20.92
C LEU A 101 -8.61 9.28 -20.64
N GLN A 102 -8.21 8.15 -21.23
CA GLN A 102 -8.85 6.87 -21.03
C GLN A 102 -8.82 6.43 -19.56
N ALA A 103 -7.65 6.52 -18.92
CA ALA A 103 -7.47 6.18 -17.51
C ALA A 103 -8.34 7.07 -16.61
N SER A 104 -8.41 8.38 -16.89
CA SER A 104 -9.26 9.31 -16.12
C SER A 104 -10.76 8.98 -16.20
N GLN A 105 -11.21 8.32 -17.26
CA GLN A 105 -12.61 7.93 -17.46
C GLN A 105 -12.93 6.53 -16.95
N GLN A 106 -11.97 5.60 -16.97
CA GLN A 106 -12.19 4.19 -16.63
C GLN A 106 -11.88 3.85 -15.16
N LEU A 107 -10.96 4.57 -14.54
CA LEU A 107 -10.56 4.34 -13.15
C LEU A 107 -11.67 4.79 -12.19
N SER A 108 -11.86 4.04 -11.09
CA SER A 108 -12.75 4.47 -10.01
C SER A 108 -12.10 5.59 -9.17
N ALA A 109 -12.91 6.27 -8.36
CA ALA A 109 -12.46 7.34 -7.48
C ALA A 109 -11.41 6.90 -6.44
N ASP A 110 -11.30 5.59 -6.19
CA ASP A 110 -10.34 4.98 -5.27
C ASP A 110 -8.92 4.92 -5.85
N TRP A 111 -8.79 5.09 -7.18
CA TRP A 111 -7.51 5.05 -7.89
C TRP A 111 -6.98 6.45 -8.16
N MET A 112 -5.70 6.63 -7.83
CA MET A 112 -4.93 7.81 -8.18
C MET A 112 -4.19 7.57 -9.49
N LEU A 113 -4.52 8.36 -10.52
CA LEU A 113 -3.83 8.33 -11.80
C LEU A 113 -2.48 9.05 -11.69
N MET A 114 -1.40 8.31 -11.94
CA MET A 114 -0.02 8.79 -12.00
C MET A 114 0.39 8.95 -13.46
N ARG A 115 0.52 10.21 -13.90
CA ARG A 115 0.82 10.57 -15.30
C ARG A 115 2.33 10.53 -15.55
N LEU A 116 2.81 9.44 -16.14
CA LEU A 116 4.24 9.25 -16.35
C LEU A 116 4.81 10.33 -17.30
N GLY A 117 5.91 10.97 -16.90
CA GLY A 117 6.58 12.03 -17.68
C GLY A 117 6.19 13.46 -17.29
N GLU A 118 5.21 13.64 -16.40
CA GLU A 118 4.94 14.95 -15.80
C GLU A 118 5.96 15.26 -14.69
N LYS A 119 6.40 16.52 -14.58
CA LYS A 119 7.49 16.96 -13.69
C LYS A 119 7.23 16.63 -12.21
N ASP A 120 5.97 16.67 -11.80
CA ASP A 120 5.57 16.48 -10.42
C ASP A 120 5.14 15.03 -10.12
N VAL A 121 5.18 14.11 -11.10
CA VAL A 121 4.76 12.73 -10.85
C VAL A 121 5.98 11.85 -10.60
N PRO A 122 6.16 11.27 -9.39
CA PRO A 122 7.27 10.36 -9.13
C PRO A 122 7.12 9.08 -9.95
N THR A 123 8.25 8.50 -10.34
CA THR A 123 8.27 7.14 -10.89
C THR A 123 7.86 6.13 -9.82
N LEU A 124 7.41 4.94 -10.23
CA LEU A 124 7.06 3.84 -9.30
C LEU A 124 8.17 3.62 -8.26
N GLU A 125 9.41 3.57 -8.73
CA GLU A 125 10.60 3.36 -7.92
C GLU A 125 10.82 4.47 -6.89
N GLN A 126 10.71 5.73 -7.31
CA GLN A 126 10.85 6.89 -6.42
C GLN A 126 9.73 6.92 -5.39
N TRP A 127 8.50 6.62 -5.80
CA TRP A 127 7.35 6.58 -4.91
C TRP A 127 7.52 5.50 -3.84
N LEU A 128 7.94 4.29 -4.23
CA LEU A 128 8.19 3.18 -3.31
C LEU A 128 9.31 3.49 -2.32
N GLU A 129 10.40 4.11 -2.78
CA GLU A 129 11.51 4.53 -1.94
C GLU A 129 11.07 5.57 -0.90
N GLN A 130 10.28 6.57 -1.31
CA GLN A 130 9.72 7.60 -0.43
C GLN A 130 8.75 7.00 0.61
N GLU A 131 7.85 6.12 0.19
CA GLU A 131 6.90 5.49 1.10
C GLU A 131 7.61 4.55 2.08
N ALA A 132 8.61 3.79 1.63
CA ALA A 132 9.43 2.93 2.48
C ALA A 132 10.22 3.74 3.52
N ALA A 133 10.86 4.84 3.11
CA ALA A 133 11.57 5.74 4.02
C ALA A 133 10.62 6.37 5.05
N THR A 134 9.43 6.80 4.63
CA THR A 134 8.40 7.35 5.53
C THR A 134 7.98 6.33 6.59
N VAL A 135 7.73 5.08 6.19
CA VAL A 135 7.38 3.99 7.12
C VAL A 135 8.53 3.67 8.06
N ARG A 136 9.77 3.67 7.58
CA ARG A 136 10.97 3.47 8.40
C ARG A 136 11.11 4.57 9.45
N ASP A 137 11.01 5.83 9.04
CA ASP A 137 11.20 6.98 9.93
C ASP A 137 10.08 7.06 10.98
N ALA A 138 8.84 6.73 10.61
CA ALA A 138 7.73 6.59 11.55
C ALA A 138 7.93 5.48 12.59
N ARG A 139 8.61 4.38 12.22
CA ARG A 139 8.97 3.31 13.16
C ARG A 139 10.10 3.73 14.11
N VAL A 140 11.12 4.40 13.58
CA VAL A 140 12.24 4.90 14.39
C VAL A 140 11.77 5.90 15.43
N SER A 141 10.87 6.82 15.05
CA SER A 141 10.31 7.81 15.98
C SER A 141 9.43 7.16 17.07
N ALA A 142 8.60 6.16 16.71
CA ALA A 142 7.80 5.43 17.69
C ALA A 142 8.67 4.62 18.68
N ALA A 143 9.76 4.00 18.20
CA ALA A 143 10.71 3.29 19.05
C ALA A 143 11.47 4.23 20.02
N ALA A 144 11.87 5.41 19.54
CA ALA A 144 12.52 6.43 20.37
C ALA A 144 11.58 6.95 21.47
N ALA A 145 10.32 7.24 21.14
CA ALA A 145 9.32 7.70 22.11
C ALA A 145 9.04 6.68 23.22
N THR A 146 9.00 5.38 22.88
CA THR A 146 8.84 4.30 23.85
C THR A 146 10.04 4.20 24.81
N THR A 147 11.25 4.47 24.31
CA THR A 147 12.48 4.42 25.11
C THR A 147 12.59 5.60 26.08
N THR A 148 12.12 6.79 25.70
CA THR A 148 12.10 7.96 26.59
C THR A 148 11.08 7.81 27.73
N ALA A 149 9.93 7.17 27.48
CA ALA A 149 8.94 6.90 28.53
C ALA A 149 9.41 5.85 29.56
N ALA A 150 10.33 4.95 29.19
CA ALA A 150 10.90 3.96 30.10
C ALA A 150 12.05 4.51 30.98
N ALA A 151 12.52 5.73 30.73
CA ALA A 151 13.63 6.35 31.46
C ALA A 151 13.20 7.27 32.62
N GLU A 152 11.90 7.57 32.77
CA GLU A 152 11.39 8.44 33.86
C GLU A 152 10.86 7.67 35.09
N GLU A 153 10.85 6.34 35.11
CA GLU A 153 10.51 5.56 36.32
C GLU A 153 11.74 4.93 36.97
N LYS A 154 12.65 5.75 37.49
CA LYS A 154 13.68 5.27 38.43
C LYS A 154 14.13 6.36 39.41
N GLU A 155 13.28 6.68 40.39
CA GLU A 155 13.71 7.13 41.73
C GLU A 155 12.52 7.13 42.71
N LYS A 156 12.22 5.95 43.31
CA LYS A 156 11.75 5.82 44.70
C LYS A 156 11.69 4.34 45.12
N GLU A 157 12.74 3.93 45.82
CA GLU A 157 12.86 2.76 46.71
C GLU A 157 12.45 3.23 48.13
N GLU A 158 11.91 2.49 49.10
CA GLU A 158 11.07 1.29 49.27
C GLU A 158 10.66 1.34 50.78
N ASP A 159 9.47 0.87 51.19
CA ASP A 159 9.23 0.20 52.49
C ASP A 159 7.80 -0.42 52.55
N PRO A 160 7.55 -1.54 53.28
CA PRO A 160 6.62 -2.60 52.83
C PRO A 160 5.33 -2.84 53.66
N ALA A 161 4.34 -3.48 52.99
CA ALA A 161 3.23 -4.34 53.49
C ALA A 161 2.04 -3.66 54.26
N VAL A 162 0.73 -4.01 54.19
CA VAL A 162 -0.12 -5.13 53.68
C VAL A 162 -1.60 -4.58 53.43
N PRO A 163 -2.71 -5.34 53.17
CA PRO A 163 -3.57 -5.19 51.98
C PRO A 163 -5.05 -4.75 52.24
N GLY A 164 -5.81 -4.37 51.19
CA GLY A 164 -7.27 -4.24 51.31
C GLY A 164 -8.01 -3.59 50.12
N SER A 165 -8.60 -4.44 49.27
CA SER A 165 -9.77 -4.23 48.39
C SER A 165 -9.80 -3.11 47.32
N GLU A 166 -9.42 -3.53 46.12
CA GLU A 166 -10.11 -3.42 44.82
C GLU A 166 -10.59 -2.06 44.27
N ALA A 167 -9.76 -1.50 43.38
CA ALA A 167 -10.21 -0.70 42.24
C ALA A 167 -9.94 -1.50 40.95
N THR A 168 -10.96 -1.70 40.11
CA THR A 168 -10.80 -2.28 38.77
C THR A 168 -11.25 -1.26 37.73
N ALA A 169 -10.30 -0.71 36.99
CA ALA A 169 -10.52 -0.14 35.66
C ALA A 169 -9.60 -0.91 34.69
N VAL A 170 -10.23 -1.68 33.81
CA VAL A 170 -9.57 -2.54 32.81
C VAL A 170 -9.17 -1.68 31.61
N SER A 171 -7.86 -1.64 31.32
CA SER A 171 -7.34 -1.25 30.01
C SER A 171 -7.00 -2.53 29.23
N VAL A 172 -7.77 -2.81 28.18
CA VAL A 172 -7.50 -3.93 27.26
C VAL A 172 -6.39 -3.51 26.28
N ALA A 173 -5.21 -4.07 26.50
CA ALA A 173 -4.18 -4.18 25.47
C ALA A 173 -4.56 -5.33 24.52
N VAL A 174 -4.76 -5.03 23.23
CA VAL A 174 -4.92 -6.06 22.19
C VAL A 174 -3.53 -6.47 21.73
N ALA A 175 -3.10 -7.64 22.19
CA ALA A 175 -1.95 -8.37 21.64
C ALA A 175 -2.25 -8.83 20.20
N PRO A 176 -1.29 -8.79 19.27
CA PRO A 176 -1.45 -9.49 18.00
C PRO A 176 -1.25 -10.99 18.23
N ALA A 177 -2.29 -11.74 17.88
CA ALA A 177 -2.37 -13.18 17.98
C ALA A 177 -1.26 -13.87 17.16
N ALA A 178 -0.64 -14.86 17.80
CA ALA A 178 0.19 -15.85 17.18
C ALA A 178 -0.59 -16.64 16.11
N ALA A 179 -0.01 -16.79 14.93
CA ALA A 179 -0.38 -17.82 13.97
C ALA A 179 0.82 -18.76 13.82
N ASP A 180 0.59 -20.00 14.24
CA ASP A 180 1.53 -21.12 14.27
C ASP A 180 1.63 -21.79 12.89
N GLY A 181 2.87 -22.06 12.46
CA GLY A 181 3.32 -23.21 11.66
C GLY A 181 2.75 -23.49 10.25
N ALA A 182 3.57 -23.29 9.22
CA ALA A 182 3.97 -24.34 8.26
C ALA A 182 5.11 -23.83 7.34
N GLY A 183 6.17 -24.63 7.18
CA GLY A 183 7.47 -24.20 6.66
C GLY A 183 7.66 -24.24 5.14
N GLY A 184 8.73 -23.57 4.68
CA GLY A 184 9.19 -23.64 3.29
C GLY A 184 10.24 -22.59 2.92
N GLU A 185 11.51 -22.95 3.15
CA GLU A 185 12.73 -22.42 2.52
C GLU A 185 13.25 -21.00 2.83
N LYS A 186 14.56 -20.95 3.09
CA LYS A 186 15.30 -19.86 3.71
C LYS A 186 15.67 -18.76 2.70
N GLY A 187 15.09 -17.58 2.88
CA GLY A 187 15.70 -16.30 2.53
C GLY A 187 15.55 -15.39 3.74
N GLY A 188 16.65 -14.94 4.34
CA GLY A 188 16.66 -14.21 5.62
C GLY A 188 15.65 -13.07 5.67
N VAL A 189 14.55 -13.27 6.40
CA VAL A 189 13.52 -12.27 6.62
C VAL A 189 13.99 -11.33 7.72
N GLY A 190 14.50 -10.16 7.34
CA GLY A 190 14.57 -9.02 8.23
C GLY A 190 13.14 -8.63 8.63
N VAL A 191 12.79 -8.92 9.89
CA VAL A 191 11.47 -8.66 10.47
C VAL A 191 11.36 -7.15 10.73
N GLY A 192 10.65 -6.43 9.85
CA GLY A 192 10.27 -5.03 10.12
C GLY A 192 10.43 -3.99 9.00
N GLY A 193 10.71 -4.39 7.75
CA GLY A 193 10.79 -3.46 6.61
C GLY A 193 9.46 -3.21 5.88
N PHE A 194 9.43 -2.22 4.98
CA PHE A 194 8.33 -2.02 4.02
C PHE A 194 8.34 -3.15 2.98
N ARG A 195 7.27 -3.95 2.91
CA ARG A 195 7.24 -5.19 2.11
C ARG A 195 6.39 -5.00 0.86
N VAL A 196 6.99 -5.16 -0.32
CA VAL A 196 6.28 -5.05 -1.59
C VAL A 196 6.10 -6.43 -2.19
N GLY A 197 4.86 -6.89 -2.22
CA GLY A 197 4.43 -8.10 -2.88
C GLY A 197 4.53 -7.99 -4.40
N VAL A 198 5.19 -8.95 -5.03
CA VAL A 198 5.32 -9.04 -6.48
C VAL A 198 5.10 -10.49 -6.93
N ASP A 199 4.52 -10.69 -8.10
CA ASP A 199 4.54 -12.01 -8.75
C ASP A 199 5.88 -12.16 -9.49
N PRO A 200 6.72 -13.14 -9.14
CA PRO A 200 8.05 -13.32 -9.76
C PRO A 200 7.99 -13.54 -11.27
N TRP A 201 6.89 -14.07 -11.79
CA TRP A 201 6.74 -14.40 -13.21
C TRP A 201 6.28 -13.21 -14.05
N LEU A 202 5.70 -12.19 -13.41
CA LEU A 202 5.13 -11.03 -14.12
C LEU A 202 6.08 -9.83 -14.13
N LEU A 203 7.12 -9.86 -13.30
CA LEU A 203 8.08 -8.77 -13.18
C LEU A 203 9.31 -9.06 -14.05
N SER A 204 9.67 -8.12 -14.93
CA SER A 204 10.91 -8.27 -15.70
C SER A 204 12.14 -8.33 -14.77
N ALA A 205 13.16 -9.10 -15.14
CA ALA A 205 14.39 -9.21 -14.35
C ALA A 205 15.09 -7.84 -14.14
N GLY A 206 14.96 -6.93 -15.10
CA GLY A 206 15.47 -5.56 -15.00
C GLY A 206 14.74 -4.77 -13.92
N THR A 207 13.40 -4.75 -13.98
CA THR A 207 12.55 -4.06 -12.99
C THR A 207 12.78 -4.63 -11.59
N ALA A 208 12.85 -5.96 -11.45
CA ALA A 208 13.09 -6.64 -10.18
C ALA A 208 14.41 -6.20 -9.54
N ARG A 209 15.50 -6.13 -10.32
CA ARG A 209 16.82 -5.68 -9.84
C ARG A 209 16.78 -4.23 -9.36
N THR A 210 16.20 -3.34 -10.16
CA THR A 210 16.11 -1.92 -9.80
C THR A 210 15.28 -1.69 -8.55
N LEU A 211 14.11 -2.32 -8.45
CA LEU A 211 13.24 -2.24 -7.28
C LEU A 211 13.92 -2.81 -6.04
N THR A 212 14.60 -3.96 -6.15
CA THR A 212 15.33 -4.57 -5.03
C THR A 212 16.41 -3.62 -4.50
N SER A 213 17.21 -3.03 -5.39
CA SER A 213 18.28 -2.10 -4.99
C SER A 213 17.73 -0.85 -4.28
N LYS A 214 16.64 -0.27 -4.78
CA LYS A 214 16.06 0.96 -4.21
C LYS A 214 15.30 0.71 -2.90
N LEU A 215 14.57 -0.40 -2.82
CA LEU A 215 13.91 -0.80 -1.57
C LEU A 215 14.94 -1.14 -0.50
N ALA A 216 16.03 -1.82 -0.84
CA ALA A 216 17.10 -2.11 0.12
C ALA A 216 17.71 -0.84 0.72
N ALA A 217 17.90 0.21 -0.08
CA ALA A 217 18.40 1.51 0.41
C ALA A 217 17.45 2.20 1.41
N SER A 218 16.14 1.96 1.29
CA SER A 218 15.09 2.54 2.14
C SER A 218 14.62 1.60 3.27
N GLY A 219 15.22 0.42 3.41
CA GLY A 219 14.84 -0.57 4.44
C GLY A 219 13.59 -1.38 4.09
N GLY A 220 13.20 -1.43 2.82
CA GLY A 220 12.15 -2.30 2.29
C GLY A 220 12.70 -3.56 1.59
N CYS A 221 11.80 -4.47 1.23
CA CYS A 221 12.14 -5.64 0.42
C CYS A 221 11.00 -6.06 -0.52
N LEU A 222 11.38 -6.71 -1.63
CA LEU A 222 10.43 -7.41 -2.48
C LEU A 222 10.12 -8.78 -1.87
N VAL A 223 8.83 -9.12 -1.83
CA VAL A 223 8.34 -10.41 -1.34
C VAL A 223 7.65 -11.12 -2.51
N PRO A 224 8.15 -12.31 -2.93
CA PRO A 224 7.49 -13.08 -3.97
C PRO A 224 6.14 -13.59 -3.43
N ILE A 225 5.06 -13.22 -4.10
CA ILE A 225 3.72 -13.73 -3.84
C ILE A 225 3.46 -14.80 -4.88
N SER A 226 3.89 -16.02 -4.59
CA SER A 226 3.49 -17.17 -5.38
C SER A 226 1.99 -17.44 -5.16
N GLY A 227 1.24 -17.51 -6.26
CA GLY A 227 -0.11 -18.08 -6.31
C GLY A 227 -0.10 -19.60 -6.51
N TYR A 228 1.05 -20.19 -6.82
CA TYR A 228 1.23 -21.65 -6.87
C TYR A 228 1.61 -22.13 -5.46
N GLU A 229 0.67 -22.08 -4.53
CA GLU A 229 0.78 -22.97 -3.38
C GLU A 229 0.62 -24.37 -3.96
N THR A 230 1.73 -25.10 -4.03
CA THR A 230 1.86 -26.44 -4.57
C THR A 230 0.64 -27.28 -4.19
N GLN A 231 -0.30 -27.49 -5.13
CA GLN A 231 -1.13 -28.69 -5.09
C GLN A 231 -0.17 -29.84 -5.38
N ARG A 232 0.37 -30.40 -4.29
CA ARG A 232 1.18 -31.61 -4.28
C ARG A 232 0.30 -32.78 -3.87
#